data_AF-A0A060C2C8-F1
#
_entry.id   AF-A0A060C2C8-F1
#
_cell.length_a   1.000
_cell.length_b   1.000
_cell.length_c   1.000
_cell.angle_alpha   90.00
_cell.angle_beta   90.00
_cell.angle_gamma   90.00
#
_symmetry.space_group_name_H-M   'P 1'
#
loop_
_entity.id
_entity.type
_entity.pdbx_description
1 polymer ?
#
loop_
_entity_poly.entity_id
_entity_poly.type
_entity_poly.pdbx_seq_one_letter_code
_entity_poly.pdbx_strand_id
1 'polypeptide(L)'
;SMDPHNGHVKAYVGGPNFHYFQYDMAMVGRRQIGSTVKPFLYTQAMENGFSPCDEARHVPYTLIDENGNHGLHVMPTTSVMVRW
;
A
#
# COMPACT_ATOMS: atom_id res chain seq x y z
N SER A 1 -7.07 16.25 6.57
CA SER A 1 -8.34 15.50 6.61
C SER A 1 -9.27 16.05 5.53
N MET A 2 -10.05 15.19 4.89
CA MET A 2 -10.96 15.54 3.78
C MET A 2 -12.33 14.90 3.99
N ASP A 3 -13.35 15.48 3.37
CA ASP A 3 -14.68 14.88 3.24
C ASP A 3 -14.67 13.85 2.08
N PRO A 4 -15.04 12.58 2.31
CA PRO A 4 -15.03 11.56 1.25
C PRO A 4 -16.13 11.73 0.20
N HIS A 5 -17.22 12.46 0.49
CA HIS A 5 -18.36 12.58 -0.43
C HIS A 5 -18.19 13.72 -1.44
N ASN A 6 -17.53 14.81 -1.06
CA ASN A 6 -17.37 16.01 -1.90
C ASN A 6 -15.90 16.42 -2.10
N GLY A 7 -14.94 15.79 -1.42
CA GLY A 7 -13.52 16.08 -1.55
C GLY A 7 -13.05 17.36 -0.83
N HIS A 8 -13.90 18.03 -0.04
CA HIS A 8 -13.52 19.26 0.64
C HIS A 8 -12.47 19.02 1.73
N VAL A 9 -11.46 19.89 1.77
CA VAL A 9 -10.40 19.85 2.78
C VAL A 9 -10.92 20.41 4.10
N LYS A 10 -10.91 19.58 5.15
CA LYS A 10 -11.30 19.97 6.52
C LYS A 10 -10.12 20.50 7.33
N ALA A 11 -8.93 19.94 7.10
CA ALA A 11 -7.70 20.34 7.78
C ALA A 11 -6.49 19.95 6.94
N TYR A 12 -5.43 20.76 6.97
CA TYR A 12 -4.22 20.55 6.18
C TYR A 12 -2.97 20.90 7.00
N VAL A 13 -2.00 19.98 7.06
CA VAL A 13 -0.74 20.14 7.80
C VAL A 13 0.41 19.62 6.95
N GLY A 14 1.21 20.52 6.40
CA GLY A 14 2.34 20.19 5.53
C GLY A 14 3.65 19.90 6.27
N GLY A 15 3.77 20.33 7.54
CA GLY A 15 5.00 20.16 8.33
C GLY A 15 4.83 20.59 9.78
N PRO A 16 5.85 20.35 10.63
CA PRO A 16 5.77 20.60 12.06
C PRO A 16 5.84 22.09 12.45
N ASN A 17 6.56 22.91 11.67
CA ASN A 17 6.68 24.35 11.92
C ASN A 17 6.94 25.10 10.61
N PHE A 18 6.02 25.99 10.24
CA PHE A 18 6.10 26.74 8.99
C PHE A 18 7.26 27.75 8.94
N HIS A 19 7.66 28.35 10.07
CA HIS A 19 8.72 29.36 10.09
C HIS A 19 10.10 28.76 9.79
N TYR A 20 10.37 27.55 10.29
CA TYR A 20 11.65 26.87 10.14
C TYR A 20 11.66 25.81 9.03
N PHE A 21 10.50 25.24 8.70
CA PHE A 21 10.35 24.17 7.71
C PHE A 21 9.17 24.45 6.78
N GLN A 22 9.46 25.10 5.64
CA GLN A 22 8.48 25.41 4.59
C GLN A 22 8.34 24.29 3.55
N TYR A 23 8.91 23.11 3.82
CA TYR A 23 8.74 21.95 2.95
C TYR A 23 7.42 21.24 3.27
N ASP A 24 6.55 21.15 2.28
CA ASP A 24 5.26 20.50 2.40
C ASP A 24 5.35 18.99 2.12
N MET A 25 5.30 18.22 3.19
CA MET A 25 5.28 16.77 3.14
C MET A 25 3.92 16.19 2.75
N ALA A 26 2.84 16.96 2.81
CA ALA A 26 1.49 16.46 2.51
C ALA A 26 1.20 16.42 1.01
N MET A 27 1.66 17.41 0.22
CA MET A 27 1.49 17.39 -1.24
C MET A 27 2.75 16.95 -2.00
N VAL A 28 3.94 17.43 -1.60
CA VAL A 28 5.17 17.27 -2.40
C VAL A 28 6.03 16.09 -1.92
N GLY A 29 5.87 15.70 -0.66
CA GLY A 29 6.63 14.59 -0.06
C GLY A 29 6.33 13.24 -0.70
N ARG A 30 7.35 12.58 -1.26
CA ARG A 30 7.24 11.20 -1.79
C ARG A 30 7.76 10.19 -0.77
N ARG A 31 6.97 9.17 -0.48
CA ARG A 31 7.34 8.05 0.41
C ARG A 31 6.77 6.73 -0.14
N GLN A 32 7.45 5.63 0.16
CA GLN A 32 6.86 4.31 -0.06
C GLN A 32 5.67 4.15 0.90
N ILE A 33 4.49 3.85 0.34
CA ILE A 33 3.24 3.73 1.09
C ILE A 33 3.14 2.40 1.86
N GLY A 34 3.93 1.39 1.45
CA GLY A 34 3.95 0.06 2.06
C GLY A 34 2.57 -0.60 2.05
N SER A 35 2.22 -1.26 3.15
CA SER A 35 0.96 -2.01 3.29
C SER A 35 -0.32 -1.20 3.12
N THR A 36 -0.27 0.14 3.12
CA THR A 36 -1.45 0.99 2.87
C THR A 36 -1.98 0.88 1.43
N VAL A 37 -1.21 0.28 0.51
CA VAL A 37 -1.66 -0.03 -0.86
C VAL A 37 -2.62 -1.23 -0.93
N LYS A 38 -2.60 -2.11 0.08
CA LYS A 38 -3.31 -3.40 0.05
C LYS A 38 -4.80 -3.30 -0.27
N PRO A 39 -5.56 -2.30 0.22
CA PRO A 39 -6.95 -2.15 -0.15
C PRO A 39 -7.16 -2.09 -1.67
N PHE A 40 -6.33 -1.36 -2.41
CA PHE A 40 -6.42 -1.28 -3.87
C PHE A 40 -6.09 -2.61 -4.57
N LEU A 41 -5.11 -3.34 -4.05
CA LEU A 41 -4.77 -4.67 -4.56
C LEU A 41 -5.93 -5.65 -4.36
N TYR A 42 -6.58 -5.61 -3.20
CA TYR A 42 -7.71 -6.48 -2.90
C TYR A 42 -8.98 -6.09 -3.65
N THR A 43 -9.25 -4.79 -3.85
CA THR A 43 -10.37 -4.37 -4.71
C THR A 43 -10.19 -4.87 -6.14
N GLN A 44 -8.97 -4.81 -6.69
CA GLN A 44 -8.68 -5.36 -8.00
C GLN A 44 -8.90 -6.88 -8.05
N ALA A 45 -8.53 -7.60 -6.99
CA ALA A 45 -8.81 -9.04 -6.90
C ALA A 45 -10.32 -9.31 -6.92
N MET A 46 -11.11 -8.54 -6.18
CA MET A 46 -12.57 -8.67 -6.16
C MET A 46 -13.21 -8.34 -7.52
N GLU A 47 -12.73 -7.32 -8.21
CA GLU A 47 -13.15 -7.01 -9.59
C GLU A 47 -12.85 -8.17 -10.56
N ASN A 48 -11.74 -8.89 -10.32
CA ASN A 48 -11.34 -10.07 -11.10
C ASN A 48 -12.07 -11.37 -10.67
N GLY A 49 -13.07 -11.29 -9.78
CA GLY A 49 -13.90 -12.41 -9.38
C GLY A 49 -13.48 -13.14 -8.10
N PHE A 50 -12.48 -12.65 -7.37
CA PHE A 50 -12.13 -13.20 -6.05
C PHE A 50 -13.13 -12.76 -4.98
N SER A 51 -13.46 -13.67 -4.07
CA SER A 51 -14.32 -13.39 -2.92
C SER A 51 -13.50 -13.18 -1.64
N PRO A 52 -14.02 -12.46 -0.63
CA PRO A 52 -13.40 -12.38 0.69
C PRO A 52 -13.32 -13.70 1.45
N CYS A 53 -13.85 -14.80 0.90
CA CYS A 53 -13.73 -16.12 1.49
C CYS A 53 -12.62 -16.95 0.82
N ASP A 54 -11.99 -16.43 -0.24
CA ASP A 54 -10.96 -17.14 -0.97
C ASP A 54 -9.64 -17.11 -0.20
N GLU A 55 -8.94 -18.25 -0.16
CA GLU A 55 -7.68 -18.36 0.55
C GLU A 55 -6.48 -18.19 -0.39
N ALA A 56 -5.50 -17.40 0.05
CA ALA A 56 -4.23 -17.23 -0.64
C ALA A 56 -3.12 -17.98 0.11
N ARG A 57 -2.22 -18.61 -0.65
CA ARG A 57 -1.14 -19.40 -0.08
C ARG A 57 -0.08 -18.49 0.57
N HIS A 58 0.11 -18.65 1.87
CA HIS A 58 1.12 -17.95 2.64
C HIS A 58 2.37 -18.82 2.84
N VAL A 59 3.26 -18.84 1.85
CA VAL A 59 4.55 -19.56 1.92
C VAL A 59 5.70 -18.71 1.41
N PRO A 60 6.95 -18.99 1.81
CA PRO A 60 8.11 -18.37 1.20
C PRO A 60 8.16 -18.69 -0.29
N TYR A 61 8.54 -17.70 -1.10
CA TYR A 61 8.72 -17.85 -2.53
C TYR A 61 10.04 -17.24 -2.98
N THR A 62 10.64 -17.84 -4.00
CA THR A 62 11.87 -17.33 -4.60
C THR A 62 11.52 -16.76 -5.96
N LEU A 63 11.81 -15.47 -6.14
CA LEU A 63 11.65 -14.82 -7.43
C LEU A 63 12.93 -15.03 -8.25
N ILE A 64 12.74 -15.41 -9.51
CA ILE A 64 13.81 -15.51 -10.50
C ILE A 64 13.75 -14.24 -11.33
N ASP A 65 14.90 -13.62 -11.56
CA ASP A 65 14.99 -12.42 -12.39
C ASP A 65 14.88 -12.75 -13.89
N GLU A 66 14.83 -11.70 -14.72
CA GLU A 66 14.80 -11.82 -16.19
C GLU A 66 16.02 -12.54 -16.79
N ASN A 67 17.11 -12.65 -16.02
CA ASN A 67 18.36 -13.29 -16.42
C ASN A 67 18.47 -14.74 -15.93
N GLY A 68 17.43 -15.29 -15.29
CA GLY A 68 17.40 -16.65 -14.79
C GLY A 68 18.14 -16.88 -13.46
N ASN A 69 18.61 -15.82 -12.80
CA ASN A 69 19.28 -15.91 -11.51
C ASN A 69 18.28 -15.87 -10.36
N HIS A 70 18.58 -16.61 -9.29
CA HIS A 70 17.81 -16.61 -8.05
C HIS A 70 18.06 -15.31 -7.27
N GLY A 71 17.40 -14.22 -7.66
CA GLY A 71 17.69 -12.87 -7.18
C GLY A 71 17.11 -12.51 -5.82
N LEU A 72 16.00 -13.12 -5.40
CA LEU A 72 15.36 -12.74 -4.13
C LEU A 72 14.57 -13.89 -3.48
N HIS A 73 15.02 -14.30 -2.28
CA HIS A 73 14.23 -15.15 -1.40
C HIS A 73 13.27 -14.28 -0.57
N VAL A 74 11.98 -14.35 -0.87
CA VAL A 74 10.96 -13.52 -0.24
C VAL A 74 10.32 -14.30 0.91
N MET A 75 10.56 -13.80 2.12
CA MET A 75 9.87 -14.29 3.31
C MET A 75 8.43 -13.78 3.32
N PRO A 76 7.46 -14.62 3.67
CA PRO A 76 6.07 -14.21 3.68
C PRO A 76 5.86 -13.30 4.91
N THR A 77 5.55 -12.02 4.67
CA THR A 77 5.65 -10.96 5.68
C THR A 77 4.41 -10.78 6.56
N THR A 78 3.30 -11.48 6.29
CA THR A 78 2.11 -11.58 7.17
C THR A 78 1.12 -12.56 6.54
N SER A 79 0.41 -13.36 7.35
CA SER A 79 -0.63 -14.28 6.88
C SER A 79 -1.51 -13.61 5.83
N VAL A 80 -1.51 -14.12 4.60
CA VAL A 80 -2.40 -13.65 3.54
C VAL A 80 -3.71 -14.42 3.70
N MET A 81 -4.44 -14.12 4.76
CA MET A 81 -5.84 -14.49 4.81
C MET A 81 -6.59 -13.32 4.17
N VAL A 82 -7.40 -13.58 3.13
CA VAL A 82 -8.34 -12.57 2.58
C VAL A 82 -9.52 -12.39 3.54
N ARG A 83 -9.27 -12.43 4.84
CA ARG A 83 -10.26 -12.20 5.89
C ARG A 83 -9.95 -10.84 6.47
N TRP A 84 -10.92 -9.95 6.37
CA TRP A 84 -10.89 -8.59 6.89
C TRP A 84 -10.40 -8.52 8.34
#